data_AF-A0A7Y1UNV9-F1
#
_entry.id   AF-A0A7Y1UNV9-F1
#
_cell.length_a   1.000
_cell.length_b   1.000
_cell.length_c   1.000
_cell.angle_alpha   90.00
_cell.angle_beta   90.00
_cell.angle_gamma   90.00
#
_symmetry.space_group_name_H-M   'P 1'
#
loop_
_entity.id
_entity.type
_entity.pdbx_description
1 polymer ?
#
loop_
_entity_poly.entity_id
_entity_poly.type
_entity_poly.pdbx_seq_one_letter_code
_entity_poly.pdbx_strand_id
1 'polypeptide(L)'
;MRRLLLTLALVASACSGAGGEDLPGTTVAAAISSTTTTTTALPVTPTTKVPGGWHLAWQPTALVDGFAGALADIQGVGTVSMVRVGDTRIVETARADGTIVDQPTDGFVIPAEVHAVDGPVHAGFVPDSVAETLAGLADDEVMLGSTSAVLRDLDAGDTITFSGGYVATVAGVVDDDFVGDAEIVTARSDLQVFGSFLDKYAVFWFDGVRADLEAALESFDGEPVVLRAWGEPLVFRHGDSVRSQVAFKERFGEFTIRPNGGGFEQERAWREENIVTESIPLLGSVTCHRDFIEMLRQAMTELVDAGNGAVINRGSFQGCWNARFIAGREAISHHSFGAAADVNFYEPEDGPFSPTDPDLLVAMYTAGLTSGHVWVNPDPGHFEWFDS
;
A
#
# COMPACT_ATOMS: atom_id res chain seq x y z
N MET A 1 -62.68 8.33 7.42
CA MET A 1 -63.89 8.85 8.11
C MET A 1 -63.86 8.43 9.59
N ARG A 2 -64.73 9.05 10.41
CA ARG A 2 -64.95 8.87 11.87
C ARG A 2 -64.52 7.53 12.57
N ARG A 3 -63.78 7.71 13.70
CA ARG A 3 -64.02 7.21 15.10
C ARG A 3 -64.01 5.66 15.30
N LEU A 4 -64.01 5.02 16.50
CA LEU A 4 -64.55 5.27 17.87
C LEU A 4 -63.97 4.09 18.78
N LEU A 5 -63.52 4.08 20.05
CA LEU A 5 -63.31 4.91 21.28
C LEU A 5 -62.01 4.37 22.03
N LEU A 6 -61.36 4.97 23.05
CA LEU A 6 -61.62 5.02 24.54
C LEU A 6 -61.66 3.63 25.25
N THR A 7 -61.23 3.39 26.51
CA THR A 7 -61.21 4.18 27.78
C THR A 7 -60.18 3.54 28.78
N LEU A 8 -59.27 4.26 29.48
CA LEU A 8 -59.34 4.83 30.87
C LEU A 8 -59.68 3.80 32.00
N ALA A 9 -59.22 3.88 33.27
CA ALA A 9 -58.64 4.98 34.07
C ALA A 9 -57.95 4.55 35.41
N LEU A 10 -56.96 5.36 35.91
CA LEU A 10 -56.56 5.69 37.32
C LEU A 10 -56.38 4.52 38.36
N VAL A 11 -55.87 4.62 39.62
CA VAL A 11 -55.49 5.63 40.67
C VAL A 11 -54.28 4.99 41.44
N ALA A 12 -53.21 5.57 42.04
CA ALA A 12 -52.69 6.90 42.45
C ALA A 12 -52.66 7.20 43.99
N SER A 13 -51.53 7.76 44.50
CA SER A 13 -51.27 8.26 45.89
C SER A 13 -51.19 7.24 47.07
N ALA A 14 -50.48 7.47 48.20
CA ALA A 14 -49.39 8.43 48.55
C ALA A 14 -48.68 8.12 49.92
N CYS A 15 -47.48 8.68 50.10
CA CYS A 15 -46.81 9.18 51.34
C CYS A 15 -46.50 8.31 52.60
N SER A 16 -45.19 8.12 52.83
CA SER A 16 -44.40 8.59 54.01
C SER A 16 -44.54 7.98 55.43
N GLY A 17 -43.38 7.60 55.99
CA GLY A 17 -43.08 7.34 57.42
C GLY A 17 -41.56 7.27 57.64
N ALA A 18 -41.01 7.60 58.83
CA ALA A 18 -39.57 7.85 59.01
C ALA A 18 -38.96 7.44 60.38
N GLY A 19 -37.63 7.35 60.43
CA GLY A 19 -36.77 7.03 61.60
C GLY A 19 -35.95 5.74 61.39
N GLY A 20 -34.70 5.59 61.88
CA GLY A 20 -33.80 6.53 62.57
C GLY A 20 -32.69 5.76 63.34
N GLU A 21 -31.51 6.37 63.53
CA GLU A 21 -30.37 5.90 64.37
C GLU A 21 -29.60 4.62 63.91
N ASP A 22 -28.26 4.47 64.06
CA ASP A 22 -27.17 5.47 64.11
C ASP A 22 -25.76 4.84 63.86
N LEU A 23 -24.87 5.55 63.12
CA LEU A 23 -23.37 5.49 63.07
C LEU A 23 -22.57 4.14 62.98
N PRO A 24 -21.23 4.14 62.78
CA PRO A 24 -20.32 5.05 62.04
C PRO A 24 -19.63 4.32 60.84
N GLY A 25 -18.75 4.89 60.01
CA GLY A 25 -18.26 6.27 59.87
C GLY A 25 -16.75 6.35 59.58
N THR A 26 -16.36 6.52 58.31
CA THR A 26 -14.98 6.89 57.90
C THR A 26 -15.02 7.86 56.71
N THR A 27 -14.50 9.07 56.89
CA THR A 27 -14.22 10.02 55.79
C THR A 27 -12.73 10.33 55.76
N VAL A 28 -12.13 10.30 54.57
CA VAL A 28 -10.74 10.75 54.35
C VAL A 28 -10.78 11.82 53.27
N ALA A 29 -10.48 13.07 53.65
CA ALA A 29 -10.26 14.16 52.71
C ALA A 29 -8.82 14.11 52.19
N ALA A 30 -8.65 14.00 50.87
CA ALA A 30 -7.34 14.16 50.24
C ALA A 30 -7.00 15.65 50.15
N ALA A 31 -5.94 16.08 50.83
CA ALA A 31 -5.49 17.46 50.81
C ALA A 31 -4.69 17.76 49.51
N ILE A 32 -4.87 18.98 48.98
CA ILE A 32 -4.08 19.47 47.85
C ILE A 32 -2.65 19.73 48.33
N SER A 33 -1.65 19.12 47.68
CA SER A 33 -0.24 19.36 47.96
C SER A 33 0.50 19.68 46.67
N SER A 34 0.89 20.93 46.49
CA SER A 34 1.55 21.43 45.28
C SER A 34 3.05 21.07 45.29
N THR A 35 3.42 19.96 44.67
CA THR A 35 4.83 19.64 44.40
C THR A 35 5.31 20.26 43.09
N THR A 36 6.34 21.10 43.18
CA THR A 36 7.03 21.68 42.02
C THR A 36 7.81 20.60 41.27
N THR A 37 7.30 20.13 40.13
CA THR A 37 8.02 19.18 39.29
C THR A 37 9.09 19.89 38.48
N THR A 38 10.35 19.52 38.71
CA THR A 38 11.52 19.97 37.95
C THR A 38 11.38 19.68 36.46
N THR A 39 11.96 20.52 35.60
CA THR A 39 12.10 20.27 34.17
C THR A 39 12.82 18.95 33.89
N THR A 40 12.07 17.91 33.57
CA THR A 40 12.59 16.74 32.86
C THR A 40 12.64 17.08 31.38
N ALA A 41 13.84 17.13 30.79
CA ALA A 41 13.97 17.24 29.34
C ALA A 41 13.33 16.03 28.66
N LEU A 42 12.82 16.20 27.43
CA LEU A 42 12.36 15.08 26.62
C LEU A 42 13.49 14.03 26.51
N PRO A 43 13.17 12.72 26.53
CA PRO A 43 14.19 11.69 26.35
C PRO A 43 14.83 11.89 24.97
N VAL A 44 16.13 12.18 24.95
CA VAL A 44 16.91 12.17 23.71
C VAL A 44 16.86 10.74 23.18
N THR A 45 16.26 10.55 22.00
CA THR A 45 16.13 9.23 21.39
C THR A 45 17.50 8.55 21.33
N PRO A 46 17.67 7.35 21.92
CA PRO A 46 18.96 6.68 21.91
C PRO A 46 19.35 6.36 20.47
N THR A 47 20.64 6.46 20.15
CA THR A 47 21.17 6.19 18.81
C THR A 47 21.05 4.70 18.46
N THR A 48 19.87 4.28 18.02
CA THR A 48 19.58 2.91 17.60
C THR A 48 20.26 2.63 16.28
N LYS A 49 21.45 2.02 16.36
CA LYS A 49 22.10 1.39 15.20
C LYS A 49 21.16 0.31 14.66
N VAL A 50 20.56 0.58 13.50
CA VAL A 50 19.62 -0.33 12.82
C VAL A 50 20.34 -1.64 12.51
N PRO A 51 19.73 -2.82 12.75
CA PRO A 51 20.25 -4.09 12.26
C PRO A 51 20.49 -4.04 10.74
N GLY A 52 21.63 -4.52 10.27
CA GLY A 52 22.06 -4.44 8.86
C GLY A 52 22.60 -3.07 8.44
N GLY A 53 22.01 -1.96 8.89
CA GLY A 53 22.40 -0.60 8.51
C GLY A 53 21.87 -0.17 7.13
N TRP A 54 21.03 -0.99 6.49
CA TRP A 54 20.39 -0.67 5.23
C TRP A 54 19.31 0.41 5.39
N HIS A 55 19.31 1.34 4.45
CA HIS A 55 18.40 2.46 4.34
C HIS A 55 17.87 2.56 2.90
N LEU A 56 16.67 3.13 2.79
CA LEU A 56 15.90 3.33 1.57
C LEU A 56 15.66 4.84 1.44
N ALA A 57 15.95 5.42 0.29
CA ALA A 57 15.61 6.81 -0.03
C ALA A 57 14.86 6.90 -1.37
N TRP A 58 13.76 7.63 -1.40
CA TRP A 58 12.95 7.86 -2.61
C TRP A 58 12.33 9.26 -2.65
N GLN A 59 11.91 9.71 -3.83
CA GLN A 59 11.24 10.99 -4.05
C GLN A 59 9.85 10.78 -4.70
N PRO A 60 8.85 11.63 -4.41
CA PRO A 60 7.46 11.41 -4.81
C PRO A 60 7.24 11.24 -6.33
N THR A 61 8.00 11.91 -7.19
CA THR A 61 7.89 11.70 -8.65
C THR A 61 8.80 10.57 -9.14
N ALA A 62 10.11 10.77 -9.04
CA ALA A 62 11.22 9.85 -9.30
C ALA A 62 12.51 10.42 -8.66
N LEU A 63 13.54 9.60 -8.48
CA LEU A 63 14.87 10.11 -8.16
C LEU A 63 15.47 10.78 -9.41
N VAL A 64 15.95 12.02 -9.23
CA VAL A 64 16.53 12.82 -10.33
C VAL A 64 18.02 12.53 -10.54
N ASP A 65 18.53 12.90 -11.73
CA ASP A 65 19.94 12.76 -12.11
C ASP A 65 20.88 13.31 -11.03
N GLY A 66 21.87 12.52 -10.64
CA GLY A 66 22.89 12.90 -9.64
C GLY A 66 22.53 12.59 -8.18
N PHE A 67 21.28 12.22 -7.86
CA PHE A 67 20.86 11.84 -6.50
C PHE A 67 21.78 10.77 -5.87
N ALA A 68 22.11 9.72 -6.62
CA ALA A 68 23.01 8.65 -6.18
C ALA A 68 24.41 9.14 -5.79
N GLY A 69 24.93 10.16 -6.48
CA GLY A 69 26.22 10.77 -6.19
C GLY A 69 26.17 11.63 -4.93
N ALA A 70 25.13 12.48 -4.80
CA ALA A 70 24.92 13.30 -3.61
C ALA A 70 24.71 12.44 -2.35
N LEU A 71 24.04 11.29 -2.48
CA LEU A 71 23.87 10.31 -1.42
C LEU A 71 25.21 9.67 -1.02
N ALA A 72 26.05 9.29 -1.99
CA ALA A 72 27.38 8.74 -1.75
C ALA A 72 28.41 9.74 -1.18
N ASP A 73 28.20 11.05 -1.36
CA ASP A 73 29.02 12.11 -0.76
C ASP A 73 28.72 12.32 0.75
N ILE A 74 27.64 11.73 1.30
CA ILE A 74 27.28 11.86 2.72
C ILE A 74 28.18 10.97 3.59
N GLN A 75 28.88 11.58 4.55
CA GLN A 75 29.79 10.86 5.45
C GLN A 75 29.06 9.78 6.27
N GLY A 76 29.43 8.52 6.04
CA GLY A 76 28.83 7.35 6.70
C GLY A 76 27.97 6.51 5.76
N VAL A 77 27.58 7.05 4.59
CA VAL A 77 27.01 6.25 3.51
C VAL A 77 28.11 5.36 2.90
N GLY A 78 27.75 4.11 2.62
CA GLY A 78 28.60 3.11 1.97
C GLY A 78 28.20 2.90 0.52
N THR A 79 28.02 1.63 0.13
CA THR A 79 27.44 1.27 -1.17
C THR A 79 26.05 1.87 -1.34
N VAL A 80 25.76 2.38 -2.54
CA VAL A 80 24.43 2.83 -2.99
C VAL A 80 24.06 1.99 -4.21
N SER A 81 22.93 1.29 -4.17
CA SER A 81 22.31 0.64 -5.33
C SER A 81 21.06 1.40 -5.72
N MET A 82 20.98 1.81 -6.99
CA MET A 82 19.77 2.40 -7.57
C MET A 82 18.82 1.29 -8.02
N VAL A 83 17.52 1.47 -7.75
CA VAL A 83 16.45 0.58 -8.21
C VAL A 83 15.55 1.33 -9.18
N ARG A 84 15.46 0.80 -10.40
CA ARG A 84 14.64 1.33 -11.48
C ARG A 84 13.39 0.50 -11.60
N VAL A 85 12.21 1.11 -11.45
CA VAL A 85 10.94 0.39 -11.60
C VAL A 85 10.34 0.71 -12.96
N GLY A 86 9.90 -0.32 -13.66
CA GLY A 86 9.23 -0.29 -14.96
C GLY A 86 8.11 -1.32 -15.03
N ASP A 87 7.41 -1.34 -16.15
CA ASP A 87 6.19 -2.13 -16.36
C ASP A 87 6.38 -3.07 -17.55
N THR A 88 6.07 -4.37 -17.42
CA THR A 88 6.18 -5.35 -18.50
C THR A 88 4.87 -6.10 -18.76
N ARG A 89 4.87 -6.88 -19.83
CA ARG A 89 3.74 -7.64 -20.38
C ARG A 89 4.21 -9.01 -20.83
N ILE A 90 4.08 -10.00 -19.96
CA ILE A 90 4.37 -11.41 -20.25
C ILE A 90 3.32 -11.95 -21.24
N VAL A 91 3.79 -12.66 -22.27
CA VAL A 91 2.93 -13.31 -23.29
C VAL A 91 2.89 -14.84 -23.14
N GLU A 92 3.90 -15.43 -22.50
CA GLU A 92 4.02 -16.86 -22.27
C GLU A 92 4.98 -17.14 -21.11
N THR A 93 4.69 -18.13 -20.27
CA THR A 93 5.63 -18.72 -19.31
C THR A 93 5.72 -20.22 -19.56
N ALA A 94 6.92 -20.79 -19.41
CA ALA A 94 7.14 -22.21 -19.71
C ALA A 94 8.23 -22.82 -18.83
N ARG A 95 8.00 -24.05 -18.38
CA ARG A 95 8.95 -24.86 -17.63
C ARG A 95 10.21 -25.16 -18.44
N ALA A 96 11.30 -25.48 -17.75
CA ALA A 96 12.59 -25.89 -18.33
C ALA A 96 12.51 -27.09 -19.31
N ASP A 97 11.44 -27.89 -19.26
CA ASP A 97 11.19 -29.00 -20.21
C ASP A 97 10.33 -28.62 -21.43
N GLY A 98 9.89 -27.35 -21.51
CA GLY A 98 9.01 -26.82 -22.56
C GLY A 98 7.51 -26.90 -22.24
N THR A 99 7.11 -27.33 -21.03
CA THR A 99 5.70 -27.31 -20.61
C THR A 99 5.24 -25.88 -20.34
N ILE A 100 4.37 -25.36 -21.21
CA ILE A 100 3.72 -24.05 -21.03
C ILE A 100 2.91 -24.04 -19.72
N VAL A 101 3.04 -22.97 -18.94
CA VAL A 101 2.22 -22.70 -17.74
C VAL A 101 1.18 -21.63 -18.07
N ASP A 102 1.63 -20.40 -18.37
CA ASP A 102 0.78 -19.30 -18.84
C ASP A 102 0.90 -19.11 -20.36
N GLN A 103 -0.23 -18.91 -21.05
CA GLN A 103 -0.25 -18.41 -22.43
C GLN A 103 -1.57 -17.68 -22.73
N PRO A 104 -1.72 -16.39 -22.35
CA PRO A 104 -2.90 -15.58 -22.64
C PRO A 104 -3.23 -15.49 -24.15
N THR A 105 -4.49 -15.65 -24.52
CA THR A 105 -4.94 -15.67 -25.92
C THR A 105 -5.47 -14.31 -26.41
N ASP A 106 -5.79 -14.20 -27.70
CA ASP A 106 -6.54 -13.06 -28.28
C ASP A 106 -5.92 -11.67 -28.07
N GLY A 107 -4.61 -11.60 -27.84
CA GLY A 107 -3.89 -10.35 -27.58
C GLY A 107 -4.03 -9.83 -26.15
N PHE A 108 -4.46 -10.68 -25.21
CA PHE A 108 -4.25 -10.47 -23.78
C PHE A 108 -2.79 -10.78 -23.40
N VAL A 109 -2.34 -10.23 -22.28
CA VAL A 109 -1.01 -10.40 -21.68
C VAL A 109 -1.13 -10.39 -20.16
N ILE A 110 -0.18 -11.00 -19.45
CA ILE A 110 -0.02 -10.82 -18.00
C ILE A 110 0.80 -9.54 -17.76
N PRO A 111 0.26 -8.51 -17.10
CA PRO A 111 1.02 -7.30 -16.72
C PRO A 111 1.92 -7.61 -15.51
N ALA A 112 3.13 -7.06 -15.41
CA ALA A 112 3.99 -7.26 -14.23
C ALA A 112 4.91 -6.07 -13.93
N GLU A 113 5.19 -5.82 -12.64
CA GLU A 113 6.18 -4.81 -12.18
C GLU A 113 7.62 -5.37 -12.29
N VAL A 114 8.53 -4.62 -12.92
CA VAL A 114 9.94 -5.02 -13.11
C VAL A 114 10.88 -4.05 -12.39
N HIS A 115 11.81 -4.58 -11.61
CA HIS A 115 12.87 -3.81 -10.96
C HIS A 115 14.20 -4.11 -11.67
N ALA A 116 14.83 -3.09 -12.23
CA ALA A 116 16.15 -3.18 -12.84
C ALA A 116 17.21 -2.58 -11.90
N VAL A 117 18.31 -3.32 -11.69
CA VAL A 117 19.37 -3.00 -10.72
C VAL A 117 20.76 -3.26 -11.31
N ASP A 118 21.78 -2.59 -10.79
CA ASP A 118 23.17 -3.02 -10.98
C ASP A 118 23.41 -4.27 -10.12
N GLY A 119 23.36 -5.46 -10.73
CA GLY A 119 23.43 -6.75 -10.04
C GLY A 119 24.62 -6.88 -9.07
N PRO A 120 25.88 -6.69 -9.52
CA PRO A 120 27.07 -6.69 -8.67
C PRO A 120 27.02 -5.72 -7.48
N VAL A 121 26.32 -4.58 -7.60
CA VAL A 121 26.15 -3.60 -6.51
C VAL A 121 24.96 -3.99 -5.61
N HIS A 122 23.86 -4.47 -6.18
CA HIS A 122 22.64 -4.85 -5.47
C HIS A 122 22.78 -6.17 -4.70
N ALA A 123 23.71 -7.04 -5.11
CA ALA A 123 24.08 -8.25 -4.38
C ALA A 123 24.50 -8.01 -2.91
N GLY A 124 24.89 -6.77 -2.54
CA GLY A 124 25.15 -6.36 -1.15
C GLY A 124 23.91 -6.06 -0.31
N PHE A 125 22.71 -6.13 -0.89
CA PHE A 125 21.40 -5.83 -0.27
C PHE A 125 20.44 -7.03 -0.27
N VAL A 126 20.95 -8.23 -0.59
CA VAL A 126 20.20 -9.50 -0.58
C VAL A 126 20.97 -10.57 0.21
N PRO A 127 20.35 -11.70 0.60
CA PRO A 127 21.05 -12.77 1.34
C PRO A 127 22.14 -13.46 0.52
N ASP A 128 23.19 -13.96 1.20
CA ASP A 128 24.31 -14.72 0.62
C ASP A 128 23.86 -15.87 -0.31
N SER A 129 22.69 -16.46 -0.07
CA SER A 129 22.12 -17.56 -0.86
C SER A 129 21.64 -17.17 -2.26
N VAL A 130 21.46 -15.88 -2.54
CA VAL A 130 21.03 -15.33 -3.85
C VAL A 130 22.00 -14.27 -4.39
N ALA A 131 22.91 -13.75 -3.55
CA ALA A 131 23.86 -12.69 -3.92
C ALA A 131 24.78 -13.06 -5.10
N GLU A 132 25.26 -14.32 -5.18
CA GLU A 132 26.10 -14.76 -6.32
C GLU A 132 25.29 -14.81 -7.63
N THR A 133 24.04 -15.28 -7.59
CA THR A 133 23.12 -15.28 -8.74
C THR A 133 22.82 -13.86 -9.21
N LEU A 134 22.48 -12.95 -8.29
CA LEU A 134 22.15 -11.56 -8.65
C LEU A 134 23.39 -10.79 -9.16
N ALA A 135 24.58 -11.05 -8.61
CA ALA A 135 25.82 -10.47 -9.10
C ALA A 135 26.25 -11.01 -10.47
N GLY A 136 25.86 -12.23 -10.82
CA GLY A 136 26.17 -12.90 -12.08
C GLY A 136 25.11 -12.79 -13.17
N LEU A 137 23.93 -12.20 -12.86
CA LEU A 137 22.72 -12.23 -13.68
C LEU A 137 22.96 -11.74 -15.12
N ALA A 138 22.71 -12.60 -16.10
CA ALA A 138 23.01 -12.35 -17.50
C ALA A 138 22.02 -11.40 -18.20
N ASP A 139 22.42 -10.94 -19.39
CA ASP A 139 21.61 -10.10 -20.31
C ASP A 139 20.29 -10.75 -20.75
N ASP A 140 20.19 -12.08 -20.69
CA ASP A 140 19.04 -12.92 -21.03
C ASP A 140 18.46 -13.69 -19.81
N GLU A 141 18.72 -13.19 -18.60
CA GLU A 141 18.21 -13.76 -17.34
C GLU A 141 17.38 -12.76 -16.52
N VAL A 142 16.52 -13.31 -15.66
CA VAL A 142 15.76 -12.59 -14.63
C VAL A 142 15.72 -13.40 -13.33
N MET A 143 15.48 -12.72 -12.21
CA MET A 143 15.03 -13.37 -10.97
C MET A 143 13.57 -13.03 -10.70
N LEU A 144 12.87 -13.84 -9.90
CA LEU A 144 11.48 -13.59 -9.49
C LEU A 144 11.39 -13.34 -7.99
N GLY A 145 10.53 -12.40 -7.58
CA GLY A 145 10.04 -12.34 -6.20
C GLY A 145 9.27 -13.60 -5.83
N SER A 146 9.30 -14.03 -4.56
CA SER A 146 8.69 -15.28 -4.10
C SER A 146 7.20 -15.41 -4.44
N THR A 147 6.41 -14.35 -4.21
CA THR A 147 4.98 -14.33 -4.55
C THR A 147 4.76 -14.41 -6.06
N SER A 148 5.63 -13.79 -6.87
CA SER A 148 5.59 -13.86 -8.34
C SER A 148 5.90 -15.25 -8.88
N ALA A 149 6.90 -15.94 -8.30
CA ALA A 149 7.23 -17.32 -8.63
C ALA A 149 6.08 -18.29 -8.28
N VAL A 150 5.40 -18.07 -7.15
CA VAL A 150 4.23 -18.86 -6.72
C VAL A 150 3.00 -18.61 -7.61
N LEU A 151 2.70 -17.35 -7.94
CA LEU A 151 1.56 -16.98 -8.79
C LEU A 151 1.62 -17.62 -10.19
N ARG A 152 2.84 -17.82 -10.70
CA ARG A 152 3.11 -18.32 -12.06
C ARG A 152 3.60 -19.76 -12.11
N ASP A 153 3.74 -20.40 -10.94
CA ASP A 153 4.31 -21.74 -10.78
C ASP A 153 5.64 -21.91 -11.56
N LEU A 154 6.64 -21.05 -11.28
CA LEU A 154 7.96 -21.04 -11.92
C LEU A 154 9.11 -21.20 -10.91
N ASP A 155 10.21 -21.82 -11.35
CA ASP A 155 11.46 -21.97 -10.59
C ASP A 155 12.70 -21.77 -11.51
N ALA A 156 13.91 -21.89 -10.95
CA ALA A 156 15.17 -21.70 -11.68
C ALA A 156 15.30 -22.64 -12.89
N GLY A 157 15.59 -22.08 -14.06
CA GLY A 157 15.68 -22.76 -15.35
C GLY A 157 14.39 -22.70 -16.19
N ASP A 158 13.26 -22.28 -15.61
CA ASP A 158 12.05 -21.97 -16.36
C ASP A 158 12.22 -20.66 -17.16
N THR A 159 11.31 -20.36 -18.09
CA THR A 159 11.45 -19.28 -19.07
C THR A 159 10.21 -18.39 -19.14
N ILE A 160 10.43 -17.10 -19.42
CA ILE A 160 9.39 -16.09 -19.57
C ILE A 160 9.58 -15.38 -20.90
N THR A 161 8.54 -15.42 -21.75
CA THR A 161 8.49 -14.63 -22.99
C THR A 161 7.67 -13.37 -22.77
N PHE A 162 8.23 -12.25 -23.20
CA PHE A 162 7.65 -10.92 -23.01
C PHE A 162 7.20 -10.27 -24.34
N SER A 163 6.34 -9.25 -24.23
CA SER A 163 5.79 -8.51 -25.37
C SER A 163 6.87 -7.83 -26.21
N GLY A 164 7.04 -8.31 -27.44
CA GLY A 164 8.17 -7.92 -28.31
C GLY A 164 9.11 -9.08 -28.65
N GLY A 165 8.92 -10.26 -28.02
CA GLY A 165 9.65 -11.49 -28.34
C GLY A 165 11.02 -11.60 -27.66
N TYR A 166 11.28 -10.78 -26.64
CA TYR A 166 12.35 -11.04 -25.68
C TYR A 166 11.96 -12.25 -24.81
N VAL A 167 12.90 -13.16 -24.60
CA VAL A 167 12.75 -14.34 -23.73
C VAL A 167 13.87 -14.26 -22.70
N ALA A 168 13.54 -14.48 -21.43
CA ALA A 168 14.52 -14.62 -20.36
C ALA A 168 14.40 -15.97 -19.66
N THR A 169 15.51 -16.46 -19.14
CA THR A 169 15.54 -17.61 -18.21
C THR A 169 15.44 -17.11 -16.77
N VAL A 170 14.68 -17.81 -15.93
CA VAL A 170 14.65 -17.57 -14.48
C VAL A 170 15.96 -18.11 -13.88
N ALA A 171 16.85 -17.23 -13.45
CA ALA A 171 18.11 -17.60 -12.80
C ALA A 171 17.91 -18.02 -11.32
N GLY A 172 16.81 -17.58 -10.70
CA GLY A 172 16.44 -17.97 -9.35
C GLY A 172 15.26 -17.17 -8.80
N VAL A 173 14.79 -17.59 -7.62
CA VAL A 173 13.76 -16.91 -6.82
C VAL A 173 14.44 -16.20 -5.65
N VAL A 174 13.95 -15.01 -5.31
CA VAL A 174 14.40 -14.19 -4.18
C VAL A 174 13.19 -13.76 -3.35
N ASP A 175 13.37 -13.70 -2.04
CA ASP A 175 12.33 -13.35 -1.07
C ASP A 175 11.92 -11.87 -1.24
N ASP A 176 10.61 -11.62 -1.30
CA ASP A 176 10.02 -10.33 -1.70
C ASP A 176 10.46 -9.15 -0.81
N ASP A 177 10.75 -9.40 0.48
CA ASP A 177 11.28 -8.42 1.44
C ASP A 177 12.55 -7.72 0.92
N PHE A 178 13.42 -8.46 0.23
CA PHE A 178 14.73 -7.99 -0.22
C PHE A 178 14.69 -7.30 -1.59
N VAL A 179 13.61 -7.47 -2.35
CA VAL A 179 13.44 -6.87 -3.67
C VAL A 179 12.27 -5.88 -3.74
N GLY A 180 11.62 -5.60 -2.61
CA GLY A 180 10.59 -4.57 -2.52
C GLY A 180 9.31 -4.93 -3.26
N ASP A 181 8.88 -6.20 -3.15
CA ASP A 181 7.75 -6.80 -3.89
C ASP A 181 7.92 -6.78 -5.43
N ALA A 182 9.15 -6.76 -5.93
CA ALA A 182 9.42 -6.86 -7.37
C ALA A 182 8.94 -8.21 -7.93
N GLU A 183 8.01 -8.19 -8.89
CA GLU A 183 7.61 -9.45 -9.54
C GLU A 183 8.75 -10.06 -10.35
N ILE A 184 9.59 -9.22 -10.95
CA ILE A 184 10.73 -9.59 -11.76
C ILE A 184 11.90 -8.65 -11.45
N VAL A 185 13.08 -9.20 -11.23
CA VAL A 185 14.34 -8.46 -11.09
C VAL A 185 15.25 -8.76 -12.29
N THR A 186 15.91 -7.72 -12.82
CA THR A 186 16.79 -7.82 -13.99
C THR A 186 18.02 -6.91 -13.86
N ALA A 187 19.10 -7.24 -14.58
CA ALA A 187 20.25 -6.35 -14.75
C ALA A 187 20.00 -5.22 -15.77
N ARG A 188 18.94 -5.31 -16.59
CA ARG A 188 18.76 -4.48 -17.80
C ARG A 188 17.59 -3.50 -17.73
N SER A 189 17.91 -2.21 -17.54
CA SER A 189 16.92 -1.11 -17.56
C SER A 189 16.75 -0.41 -18.93
N ASP A 190 17.28 -0.97 -20.01
CA ASP A 190 17.27 -0.40 -21.38
C ASP A 190 16.39 -1.20 -22.37
N LEU A 191 15.82 -2.32 -21.92
CA LEU A 191 14.95 -3.19 -22.69
C LEU A 191 13.59 -2.52 -22.92
N GLN A 192 13.31 -2.14 -24.17
CA GLN A 192 12.06 -1.48 -24.59
C GLN A 192 10.76 -2.29 -24.35
N VAL A 193 10.90 -3.56 -23.94
CA VAL A 193 9.80 -4.44 -23.53
C VAL A 193 9.33 -4.17 -22.10
N PHE A 194 10.16 -3.54 -21.26
CA PHE A 194 9.87 -3.18 -19.87
C PHE A 194 9.37 -1.73 -19.72
N GLY A 195 8.74 -1.21 -20.78
CA GLY A 195 8.12 0.12 -20.81
C GLY A 195 9.14 1.26 -20.64
N SER A 196 8.77 2.27 -19.86
CA SER A 196 9.68 3.35 -19.44
C SER A 196 10.04 3.17 -17.97
N PHE A 197 11.28 2.76 -17.69
CA PHE A 197 11.83 2.77 -16.34
C PHE A 197 11.90 4.18 -15.76
N LEU A 198 11.70 4.28 -14.45
CA LEU A 198 12.07 5.44 -13.64
C LEU A 198 13.04 4.98 -12.55
N ASP A 199 14.12 5.72 -12.34
CA ASP A 199 14.90 5.63 -11.09
C ASP A 199 13.96 5.98 -9.93
N LYS A 200 13.54 4.99 -9.14
CA LYS A 200 12.47 5.15 -8.15
C LYS A 200 12.96 5.26 -6.74
N TYR A 201 13.97 4.49 -6.38
CA TYR A 201 14.56 4.52 -5.06
C TYR A 201 16.02 4.08 -5.07
N ALA A 202 16.74 4.44 -4.02
CA ALA A 202 18.07 3.95 -3.73
C ALA A 202 18.02 3.12 -2.44
N VAL A 203 18.62 1.93 -2.46
CA VAL A 203 18.97 1.19 -1.25
C VAL A 203 20.46 1.37 -0.97
N PHE A 204 20.82 1.67 0.26
CA PHE A 204 22.18 2.04 0.64
C PHE A 204 22.50 1.64 2.06
N TRP A 205 23.80 1.50 2.36
CA TRP A 205 24.26 1.26 3.72
C TRP A 205 24.63 2.58 4.40
N PHE A 206 24.33 2.73 5.69
CA PHE A 206 24.71 3.90 6.48
C PHE A 206 25.15 3.53 7.91
N ASP A 207 26.31 4.03 8.34
CA ASP A 207 26.80 3.96 9.72
C ASP A 207 27.16 5.36 10.23
N GLY A 208 26.20 5.97 10.92
CA GLY A 208 26.28 7.33 11.46
C GLY A 208 25.07 7.63 12.34
N VAL A 209 24.82 8.92 12.60
CA VAL A 209 23.62 9.36 13.33
C VAL A 209 22.51 9.64 12.32
N ARG A 210 21.36 8.95 12.45
CA ARG A 210 20.25 9.10 11.48
C ARG A 210 19.75 10.53 11.33
N ALA A 211 19.69 11.30 12.41
CA ALA A 211 19.29 12.72 12.35
C ALA A 211 20.22 13.58 11.47
N ASP A 212 21.51 13.22 11.34
CA ASP A 212 22.44 13.91 10.45
C ASP A 212 22.19 13.53 8.98
N LEU A 213 21.77 12.28 8.71
CA LEU A 213 21.36 11.80 7.39
C LEU A 213 20.02 12.41 6.95
N GLU A 214 19.05 12.50 7.86
CA GLU A 214 17.76 13.15 7.64
C GLU A 214 17.95 14.65 7.36
N ALA A 215 18.81 15.34 8.12
CA ALA A 215 19.15 16.74 7.86
C ALA A 215 19.96 16.96 6.57
N ALA A 216 20.72 15.96 6.11
CA ALA A 216 21.44 16.01 4.82
C ALA A 216 20.55 15.70 3.61
N LEU A 217 19.39 15.05 3.81
CA LEU A 217 18.48 14.59 2.76
C LEU A 217 17.08 15.23 2.80
N GLU A 218 16.78 16.20 3.67
CA GLU A 218 15.44 16.80 3.85
C GLU A 218 14.70 17.10 2.52
N SER A 219 15.43 17.60 1.51
CA SER A 219 14.94 17.67 0.13
C SER A 219 16.10 17.57 -0.88
N PHE A 220 15.81 17.13 -2.11
CA PHE A 220 16.73 17.14 -3.24
C PHE A 220 16.05 17.70 -4.49
N ASP A 221 16.72 18.61 -5.20
CA ASP A 221 16.20 19.40 -6.34
C ASP A 221 14.79 20.03 -6.12
N GLY A 222 14.43 20.29 -4.86
CA GLY A 222 13.15 20.91 -4.47
C GLY A 222 12.02 19.93 -4.15
N GLU A 223 12.18 18.61 -4.34
CA GLU A 223 11.26 17.59 -3.84
C GLU A 223 11.75 17.01 -2.50
N PRO A 224 10.84 16.71 -1.54
CA PRO A 224 11.21 16.06 -0.28
C PRO A 224 11.73 14.64 -0.53
N VAL A 225 12.72 14.20 0.25
CA VAL A 225 13.20 12.81 0.20
C VAL A 225 12.59 12.03 1.36
N VAL A 226 12.06 10.86 1.04
CA VAL A 226 11.49 9.92 2.01
C VAL A 226 12.58 8.95 2.43
N LEU A 227 13.12 9.13 3.64
CA LEU A 227 14.06 8.18 4.24
C LEU A 227 13.31 7.08 5.00
N ARG A 228 13.78 5.84 4.84
CA ARG A 228 13.45 4.69 5.69
C ARG A 228 14.70 3.91 6.06
N ALA A 229 14.64 3.19 7.17
CA ALA A 229 15.58 2.13 7.52
C ALA A 229 14.92 0.76 7.35
N TRP A 230 15.73 -0.30 7.28
CA TRP A 230 15.22 -1.67 7.22
C TRP A 230 14.28 -1.98 8.40
N GLY A 231 13.09 -2.51 8.10
CA GLY A 231 12.05 -2.81 9.08
C GLY A 231 11.24 -1.60 9.58
N GLU A 232 11.40 -0.41 9.01
CA GLU A 232 10.45 0.71 9.19
C GLU A 232 9.21 0.61 8.28
N PRO A 233 9.33 0.34 6.95
CA PRO A 233 8.16 0.09 6.10
C PRO A 233 7.73 -1.37 6.16
N LEU A 234 6.49 -1.66 5.74
CA LEU A 234 5.98 -3.04 5.63
C LEU A 234 6.74 -3.86 4.57
N VAL A 235 7.20 -3.20 3.50
CA VAL A 235 8.02 -3.75 2.41
C VAL A 235 9.07 -2.70 2.04
N PHE A 236 10.31 -3.11 1.73
CA PHE A 236 11.44 -2.19 1.55
C PHE A 236 11.48 -1.51 0.17
N ARG A 237 10.39 -0.84 -0.22
CA ARG A 237 10.14 -0.23 -1.54
C ARG A 237 9.71 1.23 -1.46
N HIS A 238 9.81 1.93 -2.60
CA HIS A 238 9.16 3.24 -2.77
C HIS A 238 7.63 3.14 -2.64
N GLY A 239 6.98 4.19 -2.12
CA GLY A 239 5.53 4.16 -1.87
C GLY A 239 5.13 3.21 -0.76
N ASP A 240 5.80 3.30 0.40
CA ASP A 240 5.61 2.41 1.56
C ASP A 240 4.25 2.57 2.28
N SER A 241 3.44 3.56 1.88
CA SER A 241 2.08 3.79 2.38
C SER A 241 0.99 3.07 1.59
N VAL A 242 1.36 2.25 0.60
CA VAL A 242 0.48 1.40 -0.22
C VAL A 242 1.06 -0.01 -0.39
N ARG A 243 0.23 -1.00 -0.71
CA ARG A 243 0.68 -2.35 -1.07
C ARG A 243 1.16 -2.39 -2.53
N SER A 244 1.91 -3.43 -2.89
CA SER A 244 2.47 -3.63 -4.23
C SER A 244 1.50 -4.27 -5.22
N GLN A 245 1.83 -4.23 -6.52
CA GLN A 245 1.07 -4.93 -7.55
C GLN A 245 0.98 -6.45 -7.27
N VAL A 246 2.06 -7.08 -6.78
CA VAL A 246 2.06 -8.52 -6.49
C VAL A 246 1.19 -8.86 -5.28
N ALA A 247 1.18 -8.01 -4.24
CA ALA A 247 0.30 -8.19 -3.08
C ALA A 247 -1.18 -8.05 -3.46
N PHE A 248 -1.54 -7.09 -4.33
CA PHE A 248 -2.91 -6.98 -4.85
C PHE A 248 -3.30 -8.22 -5.70
N LYS A 249 -2.37 -8.81 -6.46
CA LYS A 249 -2.60 -10.05 -7.22
C LYS A 249 -2.74 -11.28 -6.34
N GLU A 250 -1.97 -11.39 -5.26
CA GLU A 250 -2.13 -12.46 -4.28
C GLU A 250 -3.50 -12.34 -3.57
N ARG A 251 -3.85 -11.13 -3.11
CA ARG A 251 -5.07 -10.92 -2.33
C ARG A 251 -6.37 -10.99 -3.15
N PHE A 252 -6.36 -10.51 -4.40
CA PHE A 252 -7.56 -10.36 -5.24
C PHE A 252 -7.50 -11.13 -6.57
N GLY A 253 -6.45 -11.92 -6.79
CA GLY A 253 -6.21 -12.70 -8.00
C GLY A 253 -5.61 -11.88 -9.15
N GLU A 254 -4.62 -12.45 -9.83
CA GLU A 254 -4.11 -11.91 -11.10
C GLU A 254 -5.15 -11.99 -12.22
N PHE A 255 -5.12 -11.02 -13.14
CA PHE A 255 -5.92 -10.97 -14.36
C PHE A 255 -5.07 -10.60 -15.57
N THR A 256 -5.43 -11.14 -16.74
CA THR A 256 -4.81 -10.70 -17.99
C THR A 256 -5.43 -9.38 -18.49
N ILE A 257 -4.65 -8.62 -19.27
CA ILE A 257 -5.08 -7.34 -19.87
C ILE A 257 -4.83 -7.31 -21.38
N ARG A 258 -5.67 -6.59 -22.13
CA ARG A 258 -5.45 -6.24 -23.53
C ARG A 258 -5.38 -4.71 -23.69
N PRO A 259 -4.17 -4.11 -23.78
CA PRO A 259 -3.99 -2.65 -23.85
C PRO A 259 -4.73 -2.01 -25.03
N ASN A 260 -5.38 -0.86 -24.81
CA ASN A 260 -6.26 -0.22 -25.80
C ASN A 260 -6.18 1.32 -25.86
N GLY A 261 -4.96 1.85 -26.01
CA GLY A 261 -4.76 3.25 -26.42
C GLY A 261 -4.95 4.30 -25.31
N GLY A 262 -4.53 3.97 -24.09
CA GLY A 262 -4.60 4.83 -22.90
C GLY A 262 -5.15 4.12 -21.66
N GLY A 263 -5.83 2.99 -21.85
CA GLY A 263 -6.21 2.04 -20.81
C GLY A 263 -6.01 0.60 -21.30
N PHE A 264 -6.77 -0.32 -20.72
CA PHE A 264 -6.81 -1.71 -21.17
C PHE A 264 -8.21 -2.31 -21.04
N GLU A 265 -8.47 -3.34 -21.82
CA GLU A 265 -9.57 -4.27 -21.58
C GLU A 265 -9.06 -5.34 -20.59
N GLN A 266 -9.62 -5.36 -19.39
CA GLN A 266 -9.38 -6.42 -18.41
C GLN A 266 -10.04 -7.73 -18.88
N GLU A 267 -9.53 -8.88 -18.45
CA GLU A 267 -10.10 -10.18 -18.78
C GLU A 267 -11.58 -10.31 -18.37
N ARG A 268 -12.39 -10.97 -19.21
CA ARG A 268 -13.82 -11.16 -18.91
C ARG A 268 -14.06 -12.17 -17.80
N ALA A 269 -13.41 -13.33 -17.81
CA ALA A 269 -13.68 -14.40 -16.86
C ALA A 269 -13.41 -13.94 -15.42
N TRP A 270 -12.22 -13.40 -15.16
CA TRP A 270 -11.85 -12.80 -13.88
C TRP A 270 -12.87 -11.75 -13.40
N ARG A 271 -13.33 -10.83 -14.27
CA ARG A 271 -14.34 -9.84 -13.88
C ARG A 271 -15.69 -10.45 -13.52
N GLU A 272 -16.15 -11.44 -14.28
CA GLU A 272 -17.45 -12.09 -14.01
C GLU A 272 -17.42 -12.95 -12.74
N GLU A 273 -16.23 -13.32 -12.25
CA GLU A 273 -16.06 -13.98 -10.96
C GLU A 273 -15.87 -13.00 -9.79
N ASN A 274 -15.03 -11.98 -9.97
CA ASN A 274 -14.51 -11.15 -8.89
C ASN A 274 -15.22 -9.81 -8.70
N ILE A 275 -15.78 -9.20 -9.76
CA ILE A 275 -16.38 -7.86 -9.70
C ILE A 275 -17.90 -7.95 -9.52
N VAL A 276 -18.36 -7.57 -8.33
CA VAL A 276 -19.78 -7.58 -7.94
C VAL A 276 -20.34 -6.17 -7.85
N THR A 277 -21.67 -6.04 -7.82
CA THR A 277 -22.35 -4.75 -7.60
C THR A 277 -23.44 -4.91 -6.54
N GLU A 278 -23.30 -4.19 -5.43
CA GLU A 278 -24.16 -4.35 -4.26
C GLU A 278 -24.58 -2.99 -3.67
N SER A 279 -25.58 -3.03 -2.77
CA SER A 279 -25.95 -1.85 -1.99
C SER A 279 -25.14 -1.80 -0.70
N ILE A 280 -24.42 -0.70 -0.51
CA ILE A 280 -23.59 -0.38 0.64
C ILE A 280 -24.24 0.76 1.43
N PRO A 281 -24.25 0.73 2.78
CA PRO A 281 -24.71 1.86 3.58
C PRO A 281 -23.97 3.14 3.19
N LEU A 282 -24.64 4.29 3.34
CA LEU A 282 -24.13 5.63 3.01
C LEU A 282 -23.79 5.87 1.52
N LEU A 283 -23.03 4.99 0.84
CA LEU A 283 -22.58 5.11 -0.55
C LEU A 283 -23.65 4.74 -1.60
N GLY A 284 -24.55 3.79 -1.32
CA GLY A 284 -25.58 3.36 -2.26
C GLY A 284 -25.13 2.17 -3.13
N SER A 285 -25.33 2.23 -4.44
CA SER A 285 -24.95 1.14 -5.35
C SER A 285 -23.47 1.25 -5.70
N VAL A 286 -22.67 0.25 -5.34
CA VAL A 286 -21.20 0.24 -5.49
C VAL A 286 -20.77 -0.99 -6.27
N THR A 287 -19.79 -0.84 -7.16
CA THR A 287 -19.19 -1.93 -7.96
C THR A 287 -17.72 -2.07 -7.58
N CYS A 288 -17.34 -3.22 -7.01
CA CYS A 288 -16.01 -3.50 -6.41
C CYS A 288 -15.62 -4.97 -6.58
N HIS A 289 -14.41 -5.33 -6.13
CA HIS A 289 -14.06 -6.71 -5.81
C HIS A 289 -14.98 -7.28 -4.72
N ARG A 290 -15.36 -8.56 -4.83
CA ARG A 290 -16.21 -9.28 -3.86
C ARG A 290 -15.69 -9.27 -2.41
N ASP A 291 -14.38 -9.34 -2.20
CA ASP A 291 -13.77 -9.18 -0.87
C ASP A 291 -13.76 -7.71 -0.38
N PHE A 292 -13.37 -6.77 -1.24
CA PHE A 292 -13.21 -5.36 -0.86
C PHE A 292 -14.56 -4.66 -0.61
N ILE A 293 -15.62 -5.10 -1.29
CA ILE A 293 -16.97 -4.55 -1.07
C ILE A 293 -17.47 -4.82 0.35
N GLU A 294 -17.02 -5.91 0.98
CA GLU A 294 -17.36 -6.23 2.39
C GLU A 294 -16.54 -5.40 3.38
N MET A 295 -15.30 -5.00 3.04
CA MET A 295 -14.53 -4.03 3.82
C MET A 295 -15.24 -2.65 3.81
N LEU A 296 -15.68 -2.19 2.63
CA LEU A 296 -16.50 -0.97 2.53
C LEU A 296 -17.86 -1.12 3.25
N ARG A 297 -18.47 -2.31 3.21
CA ARG A 297 -19.70 -2.60 3.97
C ARG A 297 -19.46 -2.48 5.47
N GLN A 298 -18.34 -2.98 5.99
CA GLN A 298 -17.97 -2.86 7.40
C GLN A 298 -17.82 -1.37 7.78
N ALA A 299 -16.91 -0.63 7.15
CA ALA A 299 -16.63 0.77 7.47
C ALA A 299 -17.90 1.65 7.43
N MET A 300 -18.73 1.49 6.38
CA MET A 300 -19.97 2.26 6.26
C MET A 300 -21.08 1.80 7.23
N THR A 301 -21.01 0.57 7.76
CA THR A 301 -21.91 0.11 8.84
C THR A 301 -21.47 0.66 10.19
N GLU A 302 -20.16 0.66 10.48
CA GLU A 302 -19.61 1.24 11.71
C GLU A 302 -19.96 2.73 11.85
N LEU A 303 -19.84 3.50 10.75
CA LEU A 303 -20.30 4.90 10.72
C LEU A 303 -21.81 5.06 10.96
N VAL A 304 -22.64 4.11 10.54
CA VAL A 304 -24.10 4.14 10.79
C VAL A 304 -24.39 3.81 12.26
N ASP A 305 -23.77 2.77 12.81
CA ASP A 305 -24.01 2.31 14.18
C ASP A 305 -23.43 3.27 15.24
N ALA A 306 -22.35 3.97 14.93
CA ALA A 306 -21.84 5.10 15.73
C ALA A 306 -22.75 6.35 15.67
N GLY A 307 -23.63 6.45 14.66
CA GLY A 307 -24.43 7.64 14.37
C GLY A 307 -23.72 8.72 13.54
N ASN A 308 -22.49 8.45 13.10
CA ASN A 308 -21.60 9.38 12.42
C ASN A 308 -21.78 9.43 10.90
N GLY A 309 -22.67 8.62 10.31
CA GLY A 309 -22.94 8.57 8.86
C GLY A 309 -23.38 9.88 8.18
N ALA A 310 -23.44 11.00 8.90
CA ALA A 310 -23.55 12.35 8.35
C ALA A 310 -22.24 12.86 7.72
N VAL A 311 -21.08 12.27 8.02
CA VAL A 311 -19.78 12.68 7.43
C VAL A 311 -19.58 12.25 5.97
N ILE A 312 -20.47 11.40 5.43
CA ILE A 312 -20.40 10.91 4.05
C ILE A 312 -21.26 11.75 3.09
N ASN A 313 -20.64 12.39 2.11
CA ASN A 313 -21.36 12.89 0.94
C ASN A 313 -21.36 11.84 -0.19
N ARG A 314 -22.48 11.12 -0.33
CA ARG A 314 -22.71 10.20 -1.47
C ARG A 314 -22.48 10.84 -2.84
N GLY A 315 -22.76 12.14 -2.98
CA GLY A 315 -22.55 12.86 -4.25
C GLY A 315 -21.08 12.98 -4.66
N SER A 316 -20.15 12.81 -3.71
CA SER A 316 -18.71 12.91 -3.89
C SER A 316 -18.00 11.54 -3.80
N PHE A 317 -18.77 10.44 -3.84
CA PHE A 317 -18.22 9.10 -4.10
C PHE A 317 -17.94 8.96 -5.60
N GLN A 318 -16.69 8.71 -6.02
CA GLN A 318 -16.32 8.61 -7.45
C GLN A 318 -16.18 7.18 -7.98
N GLY A 319 -16.30 6.16 -7.13
CA GLY A 319 -16.41 4.77 -7.54
C GLY A 319 -15.44 3.87 -6.79
N CYS A 320 -15.19 2.70 -7.39
CA CYS A 320 -14.35 1.67 -6.81
C CYS A 320 -13.67 0.85 -7.91
N TRP A 321 -14.39 -0.05 -8.60
CA TRP A 321 -13.85 -0.72 -9.78
C TRP A 321 -13.79 0.19 -11.00
N ASN A 322 -12.58 0.31 -11.59
CA ASN A 322 -12.32 1.00 -12.85
C ASN A 322 -11.01 0.45 -13.46
N ALA A 323 -11.10 -0.33 -14.54
CA ALA A 323 -9.95 -0.92 -15.23
C ALA A 323 -9.13 0.14 -15.99
N ARG A 324 -8.04 0.61 -15.39
CA ARG A 324 -7.18 1.69 -15.92
C ARG A 324 -5.71 1.53 -15.53
N PHE A 325 -4.82 2.00 -16.39
CA PHE A 325 -3.44 2.31 -15.98
C PHE A 325 -3.43 3.55 -15.07
N ILE A 326 -2.37 3.70 -14.29
CA ILE A 326 -2.06 4.94 -13.57
C ILE A 326 -1.75 6.04 -14.60
N ALA A 327 -2.25 7.25 -14.38
CA ALA A 327 -2.12 8.34 -15.35
C ALA A 327 -0.65 8.63 -15.68
N GLY A 328 -0.27 8.46 -16.96
CA GLY A 328 1.10 8.68 -17.43
C GLY A 328 2.09 7.54 -17.16
N ARG A 329 1.63 6.34 -16.78
CA ARG A 329 2.45 5.11 -16.60
C ARG A 329 1.79 3.93 -17.31
N GLU A 330 2.46 2.78 -17.40
CA GLU A 330 1.81 1.51 -17.81
C GLU A 330 1.46 0.61 -16.60
N ALA A 331 1.85 1.02 -15.39
CA ALA A 331 1.44 0.44 -14.12
C ALA A 331 -0.09 0.42 -13.94
N ILE A 332 -0.61 -0.61 -13.29
CA ILE A 332 -2.04 -0.78 -13.07
C ILE A 332 -2.52 -0.02 -11.84
N SER A 333 -3.63 0.71 -11.99
CA SER A 333 -4.28 1.37 -10.86
C SER A 333 -5.04 0.36 -10.01
N HIS A 334 -4.97 0.45 -8.68
CA HIS A 334 -5.61 -0.51 -7.75
C HIS A 334 -7.15 -0.58 -7.88
N HIS A 335 -7.79 0.45 -8.43
CA HIS A 335 -9.19 0.39 -8.88
C HIS A 335 -9.47 -0.69 -9.93
N SER A 336 -8.47 -1.14 -10.69
CA SER A 336 -8.63 -2.21 -11.67
C SER A 336 -8.90 -3.56 -11.02
N PHE A 337 -8.30 -3.81 -9.85
CA PHE A 337 -8.65 -4.94 -8.99
C PHE A 337 -10.03 -4.75 -8.34
N GLY A 338 -10.58 -3.53 -8.34
CA GLY A 338 -11.79 -3.19 -7.58
C GLY A 338 -11.54 -3.13 -6.08
N ALA A 339 -10.29 -2.86 -5.67
CA ALA A 339 -9.79 -2.88 -4.30
C ALA A 339 -9.27 -1.50 -3.81
N ALA A 340 -9.77 -0.44 -4.44
CA ALA A 340 -9.62 0.96 -4.05
C ALA A 340 -10.96 1.67 -4.27
N ALA A 341 -11.26 2.72 -3.50
CA ALA A 341 -12.50 3.48 -3.57
C ALA A 341 -12.32 4.97 -3.23
N ASP A 342 -13.04 5.81 -3.98
CA ASP A 342 -12.98 7.27 -3.88
C ASP A 342 -14.15 7.78 -3.03
N VAL A 343 -13.92 8.08 -1.75
CA VAL A 343 -14.95 8.52 -0.78
C VAL A 343 -14.71 9.99 -0.40
N ASN A 344 -15.77 10.80 -0.43
CA ASN A 344 -15.69 12.26 -0.20
C ASN A 344 -14.65 12.97 -1.11
N PHE A 345 -14.38 12.43 -2.30
CA PHE A 345 -13.22 12.75 -3.15
C PHE A 345 -13.14 14.21 -3.64
N TYR A 346 -14.27 14.92 -3.71
CA TYR A 346 -14.32 16.34 -4.08
C TYR A 346 -14.58 17.29 -2.88
N GLU A 347 -14.57 16.77 -1.66
CA GLU A 347 -14.83 17.55 -0.44
C GLU A 347 -13.52 18.15 0.10
N PRO A 348 -13.53 19.37 0.65
CA PRO A 348 -12.36 19.97 1.26
C PRO A 348 -12.04 19.33 2.62
N GLU A 349 -10.76 19.26 2.97
CA GLU A 349 -10.26 18.65 4.21
C GLU A 349 -10.75 19.34 5.50
N ASP A 350 -11.17 20.61 5.43
CA ASP A 350 -11.79 21.36 6.53
C ASP A 350 -13.33 21.41 6.44
N GLY A 351 -13.92 20.63 5.54
CA GLY A 351 -15.36 20.59 5.25
C GLY A 351 -16.19 19.67 6.18
N PRO A 352 -17.53 19.82 6.15
CA PRO A 352 -18.46 18.98 6.93
C PRO A 352 -18.57 17.54 6.41
N PHE A 353 -17.93 17.24 5.28
CA PHE A 353 -17.80 15.92 4.67
C PHE A 353 -16.33 15.63 4.37
N SER A 354 -15.42 16.06 5.24
CA SER A 354 -13.97 15.93 4.99
C SER A 354 -13.60 14.46 4.70
N PRO A 355 -12.74 14.19 3.70
CA PRO A 355 -12.16 12.87 3.53
C PRO A 355 -11.17 12.50 4.66
N THR A 356 -10.70 13.49 5.44
CA THR A 356 -9.85 13.32 6.62
C THR A 356 -10.62 13.42 7.95
N ASP A 357 -11.96 13.29 7.90
CA ASP A 357 -12.78 13.24 9.12
C ASP A 357 -12.35 12.07 10.03
N PRO A 358 -12.05 12.29 11.32
CA PRO A 358 -11.51 11.25 12.19
C PRO A 358 -12.40 10.00 12.34
N ASP A 359 -13.72 10.15 12.29
CA ASP A 359 -14.64 9.01 12.43
C ASP A 359 -14.68 8.20 11.12
N LEU A 360 -14.58 8.85 9.96
CA LEU A 360 -14.38 8.20 8.66
C LEU A 360 -13.05 7.42 8.62
N LEU A 361 -11.95 8.05 9.01
CA LEU A 361 -10.62 7.44 9.00
C LEU A 361 -10.58 6.20 9.92
N VAL A 362 -11.12 6.29 11.14
CA VAL A 362 -11.17 5.16 12.09
C VAL A 362 -11.98 3.99 11.53
N ALA A 363 -13.14 4.24 10.90
CA ALA A 363 -13.96 3.19 10.32
C ALA A 363 -13.28 2.50 9.12
N MET A 364 -12.56 3.26 8.28
CA MET A 364 -11.81 2.70 7.15
C MET A 364 -10.60 1.87 7.62
N TYR A 365 -9.84 2.37 8.59
CA TYR A 365 -8.69 1.67 9.16
C TYR A 365 -9.11 0.39 9.90
N THR A 366 -10.26 0.40 10.58
CA THR A 366 -10.82 -0.78 11.27
C THR A 366 -11.31 -1.87 10.29
N ALA A 367 -11.54 -1.52 9.02
CA ALA A 367 -11.93 -2.43 7.95
C ALA A 367 -10.76 -2.91 7.06
N GLY A 368 -9.50 -2.59 7.40
CA GLY A 368 -8.30 -3.05 6.68
C GLY A 368 -7.82 -2.15 5.53
N LEU A 369 -8.30 -0.90 5.45
CA LEU A 369 -7.91 0.08 4.42
C LEU A 369 -6.87 1.09 4.92
N THR A 370 -6.07 1.63 4.01
CA THR A 370 -5.31 2.89 4.16
C THR A 370 -6.06 4.06 3.50
N SER A 371 -5.59 5.29 3.73
CA SER A 371 -6.13 6.54 3.18
C SER A 371 -5.02 7.40 2.59
N GLY A 372 -5.24 7.99 1.42
CA GLY A 372 -4.23 8.76 0.72
C GLY A 372 -3.83 10.09 1.37
N HIS A 373 -4.49 10.53 2.45
CA HIS A 373 -4.15 11.80 3.09
C HIS A 373 -2.79 11.80 3.83
N VAL A 374 -2.26 10.62 4.19
CA VAL A 374 -0.92 10.48 4.79
C VAL A 374 0.18 10.25 3.75
N TRP A 375 -0.16 10.14 2.47
CA TRP A 375 0.80 9.90 1.40
C TRP A 375 1.65 11.14 1.10
N VAL A 376 2.87 10.90 0.62
CA VAL A 376 3.86 11.94 0.28
C VAL A 376 3.38 12.85 -0.86
N ASN A 377 2.57 12.29 -1.77
CA ASN A 377 1.63 13.04 -2.61
C ASN A 377 0.22 12.75 -2.07
N PRO A 378 -0.41 13.66 -1.31
CA PRO A 378 -1.70 13.38 -0.70
C PRO A 378 -2.81 13.17 -1.75
N ASP A 379 -3.60 12.12 -1.57
CA ASP A 379 -4.89 11.91 -2.26
C ASP A 379 -5.97 11.61 -1.21
N PRO A 380 -6.48 12.61 -0.47
CA PRO A 380 -7.18 12.37 0.79
C PRO A 380 -8.45 11.50 0.68
N GLY A 381 -9.18 11.63 -0.43
CA GLY A 381 -10.41 10.88 -0.68
C GLY A 381 -10.21 9.48 -1.24
N HIS A 382 -8.97 9.10 -1.58
CA HIS A 382 -8.65 7.75 -2.04
C HIS A 382 -8.43 6.81 -0.84
N PHE A 383 -9.12 5.68 -0.82
CA PHE A 383 -8.94 4.61 0.17
C PHE A 383 -8.69 3.28 -0.54
N GLU A 384 -7.74 2.47 -0.05
CA GLU A 384 -7.43 1.17 -0.65
C GLU A 384 -6.99 0.15 0.40
N TRP A 385 -6.99 -1.13 0.03
CA TRP A 385 -6.59 -2.22 0.92
C TRP A 385 -5.13 -2.11 1.38
N PHE A 386 -4.87 -2.40 2.66
CA PHE A 386 -3.52 -2.36 3.24
C PHE A 386 -3.16 -3.48 4.23
N ASP A 387 -4.15 -4.18 4.83
CA ASP A 387 -4.00 -5.08 6.00
C ASP A 387 -3.67 -4.35 7.32
N SER A 388 -4.50 -3.37 7.70
CA SER A 388 -4.44 -2.66 8.99
C SER A 388 -5.18 -3.34 10.14
#